data_AF-A0A2W4LPT1-F1
#
_entry.id   AF-A0A2W4LPT1-F1
#
_cell.length_a   1.000
_cell.length_b   1.000
_cell.length_c   1.000
_cell.angle_alpha   90.00
_cell.angle_beta   90.00
_cell.angle_gamma   90.00
#
_symmetry.space_group_name_H-M   'P 1'
#
loop_
_entity.id
_entity.type
_entity.pdbx_description
1 polymer ?
#
loop_
_entity_poly.entity_id
_entity_poly.type
_entity_poly.pdbx_seq_one_letter_code
_entity_poly.pdbx_strand_id
1 'polypeptide(L)'
;MASRDLAALGYRRIVILLVALVVVPTSLLLAVGVILLFLGEAKLNLLLGILVMALSGAAATGVVLVWVFVRREANLSRLQSDFVSKVSHELRTPLTSIRLFTETLALRRGDVEAENTCIAALARESSRLQELIDRLLDWGRMESGMREFVMRETDLRSIIQA
;
A
#
# COMPACT_ATOMS: atom_id res chain seq x y z
N MET A 1 -10.75 -17.32 -2.03
CA MET A 1 -11.10 -16.05 -1.35
C MET A 1 -10.92 -16.13 0.18
N ALA A 2 -11.11 -17.30 0.83
CA ALA A 2 -11.01 -17.48 2.28
C ALA A 2 -9.58 -17.49 2.92
N SER A 3 -8.50 -17.53 2.13
CA SER A 3 -7.13 -17.59 2.65
C SER A 3 -6.52 -16.22 3.01
N ARG A 4 -7.07 -15.11 2.49
CA ARG A 4 -6.58 -13.75 2.78
C ARG A 4 -7.01 -13.23 4.16
N ASP A 5 -8.16 -13.66 4.66
CA ASP A 5 -8.66 -13.24 5.98
C ASP A 5 -7.87 -13.89 7.14
N LEU A 6 -7.39 -15.11 6.96
CA LEU A 6 -6.63 -15.85 7.98
C LEU A 6 -5.28 -15.16 8.32
N ALA A 7 -4.59 -14.62 7.32
CA ALA A 7 -3.33 -13.89 7.54
C ALA A 7 -3.56 -12.52 8.19
N ALA A 8 -4.61 -11.79 7.77
CA ALA A 8 -4.96 -10.49 8.35
C ALA A 8 -5.47 -10.60 9.79
N LEU A 9 -6.20 -11.68 10.13
CA LEU A 9 -6.64 -12.02 11.48
C LEU A 9 -5.45 -12.36 12.41
N GLY A 10 -4.45 -13.07 11.89
CA GLY A 10 -3.22 -13.39 12.63
C GLY A 10 -2.38 -12.14 12.94
N TYR A 11 -2.20 -11.27 11.96
CA TYR A 11 -1.42 -10.03 12.11
C TYR A 11 -2.02 -9.10 13.17
N ARG A 12 -3.35 -8.90 13.13
CA ARG A 12 -4.03 -8.05 14.12
C ARG A 12 -3.89 -8.61 15.54
N ARG A 13 -3.90 -9.94 15.70
CA ARG A 13 -3.66 -10.61 16.99
C ARG A 13 -2.22 -10.42 17.47
N ILE A 14 -1.23 -10.55 16.60
CA ILE A 14 0.19 -10.34 16.95
C ILE A 14 0.41 -8.91 17.41
N VAL A 15 -0.13 -7.92 16.68
CA VAL A 15 -0.01 -6.51 17.06
C VAL A 15 -0.71 -6.23 18.38
N ILE A 16 -1.92 -6.74 18.60
CA ILE A 16 -2.64 -6.57 19.88
C ILE A 16 -1.87 -7.24 21.03
N LEU A 17 -1.30 -8.42 20.83
CA LEU A 17 -0.49 -9.11 21.84
C LEU A 17 0.80 -8.34 22.16
N LEU A 18 1.47 -7.80 21.15
CA LEU A 18 2.71 -7.03 21.31
C LEU A 18 2.43 -5.70 22.04
N VAL A 19 1.31 -5.03 21.70
CA VAL A 19 0.85 -3.82 22.40
C VAL A 19 0.43 -4.16 23.84
N ALA A 20 -0.32 -5.24 24.06
CA ALA A 20 -0.75 -5.68 25.38
C ALA A 20 0.44 -6.06 26.27
N LEU A 21 1.49 -6.67 25.71
CA LEU A 21 2.72 -7.02 26.42
C LEU A 21 3.44 -5.79 26.99
N VAL A 22 3.28 -4.62 26.37
CA VAL A 22 3.86 -3.37 26.87
C VAL A 22 2.88 -2.64 27.79
N VAL A 23 1.63 -2.49 27.38
CA VAL A 23 0.62 -1.70 28.11
C VAL A 23 0.29 -2.30 29.48
N VAL A 24 0.14 -3.63 29.58
CA VAL A 24 -0.24 -4.31 30.82
C VAL A 24 0.82 -4.11 31.93
N PRO A 25 2.12 -4.44 31.74
CA PRO A 25 3.12 -4.23 32.78
C PRO A 25 3.33 -2.75 33.09
N THR A 26 3.19 -1.85 32.11
CA THR A 26 3.27 -0.41 32.35
C THR A 26 2.14 0.05 33.27
N SER A 27 0.91 -0.39 33.01
CA SER A 27 -0.25 -0.09 33.86
C SER A 27 -0.13 -0.68 35.27
N LEU A 28 0.45 -1.88 35.39
CA LEU A 28 0.71 -2.54 36.67
C LEU A 28 1.75 -1.77 37.49
N LEU A 29 2.85 -1.34 36.85
CA LEU A 29 3.89 -0.51 37.47
C LEU A 29 3.33 0.85 37.94
N LEU A 30 2.43 1.44 37.16
CA LEU A 30 1.72 2.66 37.53
C LEU A 30 0.86 2.45 38.78
N ALA A 31 0.07 1.37 38.81
CA ALA A 31 -0.76 1.03 39.96
C ALA A 31 0.07 0.75 41.22
N VAL A 32 1.17 0.00 41.09
CA VAL A 32 2.10 -0.28 42.21
C VAL A 32 2.77 1.00 42.71
N GLY A 33 3.17 1.90 41.80
CA GLY A 33 3.72 3.21 42.15
C GLY A 33 2.75 4.08 42.92
N VAL A 34 1.47 4.10 42.52
CA VAL A 34 0.40 4.82 43.23
C VAL A 34 0.15 4.21 44.62
N ILE A 35 0.11 2.88 44.74
CA ILE A 35 -0.09 2.18 46.02
C ILE A 35 1.07 2.45 46.98
N LEU A 36 2.32 2.46 46.50
CA LEU A 36 3.50 2.78 47.31
C LEU A 36 3.50 4.25 47.77
N LEU A 37 2.99 5.17 46.95
CA LEU A 37 2.83 6.59 47.30
C LEU A 37 1.92 6.77 48.54
N PHE A 38 0.95 5.86 48.73
CA PHE A 38 0.07 5.86 49.91
C PHE A 38 0.73 5.28 51.19
N LEU A 39 1.84 4.54 51.09
CA LEU A 39 2.47 3.86 52.24
C LEU A 39 3.83 4.44 52.69
N GLY A 40 4.52 5.27 51.89
CA GLY A 40 5.92 5.67 52.12
C GLY A 40 6.19 7.12 52.57
N GLU A 41 7.41 7.37 53.06
CA GLU A 41 7.98 8.69 53.39
C GLU A 41 8.04 9.67 52.19
N ALA A 42 7.80 10.97 52.44
CA ALA A 42 7.52 11.96 51.39
C ALA A 42 8.61 12.13 50.31
N LYS A 43 9.90 11.96 50.64
CA LYS A 43 11.00 12.11 49.67
C LYS A 43 11.14 10.93 48.71
N LEU A 44 10.91 9.70 49.18
CA LEU A 44 11.08 8.49 48.38
C LEU A 44 9.91 8.32 47.39
N ASN A 45 8.71 8.73 47.80
CA ASN A 45 7.50 8.72 46.99
C ASN A 45 7.60 9.64 45.76
N LEU A 46 8.23 10.81 45.89
CA LEU A 46 8.37 11.75 44.78
C LEU A 46 9.32 11.23 43.69
N LEU A 47 10.46 10.63 44.09
CA LEU A 47 11.40 10.01 43.17
C LEU A 47 10.79 8.82 42.44
N LEU A 48 10.07 7.95 43.16
CA LEU A 48 9.36 6.81 42.55
C LEU A 48 8.25 7.27 41.59
N GLY A 49 7.49 8.31 41.95
CA GLY A 49 6.45 8.86 41.08
C GLY A 49 7.01 9.42 39.77
N ILE A 50 8.12 10.15 39.82
CA ILE A 50 8.79 10.69 38.62
C ILE A 50 9.32 9.55 37.74
N LEU A 51 9.93 8.52 38.34
CA LEU A 51 10.44 7.35 37.63
C LEU A 51 9.32 6.60 36.89
N VAL A 52 8.17 6.40 37.56
CA VAL A 52 6.99 5.72 36.99
C VAL A 52 6.35 6.53 35.88
N MET A 53 6.23 7.85 36.04
CA MET A 53 5.72 8.76 35.01
C MET A 53 6.62 8.76 33.77
N ALA A 54 7.94 8.83 33.97
CA ALA A 54 8.91 8.80 32.88
C ALA A 54 8.90 7.45 32.14
N LEU A 55 8.85 6.33 32.86
CA LEU A 55 8.78 4.99 32.28
C LEU A 55 7.48 4.79 31.49
N SER A 56 6.36 5.26 32.03
CA SER A 56 5.04 5.16 31.39
C SER A 56 4.97 6.01 30.12
N GLY A 57 5.54 7.22 30.15
CA GLY A 57 5.68 8.07 28.97
C GLY A 57 6.50 7.39 27.88
N ALA A 58 7.68 6.86 28.22
CA ALA A 58 8.54 6.15 27.28
C ALA A 58 7.85 4.93 26.64
N ALA A 59 7.14 4.14 27.45
CA ALA A 59 6.38 2.98 26.96
C ALA A 59 5.24 3.40 26.01
N ALA A 60 4.48 4.44 26.35
CA ALA A 60 3.42 4.96 25.49
C ALA A 60 3.97 5.48 24.15
N THR A 61 5.08 6.22 24.16
CA THR A 61 5.76 6.67 22.94
C THR A 61 6.25 5.49 22.10
N GLY A 62 6.82 4.46 22.73
CA GLY A 62 7.22 3.23 22.05
C GLY A 62 6.07 2.52 21.34
N VAL A 63 4.92 2.39 22.01
CA VAL A 63 3.70 1.80 21.42
C VAL A 63 3.22 2.61 20.23
N VAL A 64 3.19 3.94 20.34
CA VAL A 64 2.77 4.83 19.23
C VAL A 64 3.72 4.69 18.04
N LEU A 65 5.03 4.65 18.26
CA LEU A 65 6.03 4.46 17.20
C LEU A 65 5.84 3.13 16.47
N VAL A 66 5.70 2.03 17.21
CA VAL A 66 5.45 0.70 16.62
C VAL A 66 4.15 0.71 15.83
N TRP A 67 3.09 1.32 16.38
CA TRP A 67 1.79 1.40 15.70
C TRP A 67 1.85 2.20 14.40
N VAL A 68 2.55 3.34 14.39
CA VAL A 68 2.77 4.17 13.20
C VAL A 68 3.61 3.43 12.17
N PHE A 69 4.69 2.79 12.59
CA PHE A 69 5.59 2.03 11.70
C PHE A 69 4.85 0.88 11.01
N VAL A 70 4.11 0.09 11.79
CA VAL A 70 3.27 -1.01 11.31
C VAL A 70 2.19 -0.52 10.34
N ARG A 71 1.51 0.59 10.65
CA ARG A 71 0.50 1.17 9.74
C ARG A 71 1.12 1.57 8.40
N ARG A 72 2.34 2.09 8.40
CA ARG A 72 3.04 2.53 7.19
C ARG A 72 3.36 1.34 6.27
N GLU A 73 3.88 0.26 6.84
CA GLU A 73 4.17 -0.99 6.11
C GLU A 73 2.91 -1.58 5.46
N ALA A 74 1.81 -1.65 6.23
CA ALA A 74 0.56 -2.24 5.77
C ALA A 74 -0.12 -1.44 4.66
N ASN A 75 -0.02 -0.11 4.68
CA ASN A 75 -0.59 0.75 3.63
C ASN A 75 0.16 0.57 2.29
N LEU A 76 1.48 0.48 2.31
CA LEU A 76 2.28 0.24 1.11
C LEU A 76 1.93 -1.11 0.46
N SER A 77 1.84 -2.16 1.28
CA SER A 77 1.48 -3.50 0.79
C SER A 77 0.05 -3.55 0.20
N ARG A 78 -0.91 -2.85 0.83
CA ARG A 78 -2.29 -2.75 0.30
C ARG A 78 -2.33 -2.02 -1.05
N LEU A 79 -1.64 -0.89 -1.16
CA LEU A 79 -1.55 -0.13 -2.41
C LEU A 79 -0.95 -0.98 -3.54
N GLN A 80 0.11 -1.73 -3.25
CA GLN A 80 0.73 -2.63 -4.22
C GLN A 80 -0.24 -3.75 -4.66
N SER A 81 -0.98 -4.35 -3.72
CA SER A 81 -1.96 -5.40 -4.03
C SER A 81 -3.15 -4.86 -4.84
N ASP A 82 -3.68 -3.70 -4.47
CA ASP A 82 -4.81 -3.07 -5.18
C ASP A 82 -4.40 -2.63 -6.58
N PHE A 83 -3.17 -2.12 -6.73
CA PHE A 83 -2.58 -1.81 -8.02
C PHE A 83 -2.48 -3.06 -8.91
N VAL A 84 -1.86 -4.14 -8.43
CA VAL A 84 -1.73 -5.39 -9.20
C VAL A 84 -3.10 -5.93 -9.60
N SER A 85 -4.07 -5.88 -8.69
CA SER A 85 -5.44 -6.30 -8.97
C SER A 85 -6.09 -5.46 -10.08
N LYS A 86 -6.01 -4.13 -9.98
CA LYS A 86 -6.59 -3.20 -10.95
C LYS A 86 -5.95 -3.37 -12.33
N VAL A 87 -4.63 -3.46 -12.39
CA VAL A 87 -3.87 -3.70 -13.62
C VAL A 87 -4.27 -5.02 -14.26
N SER A 88 -4.37 -6.09 -13.47
CA SER A 88 -4.78 -7.41 -13.97
C SER A 88 -6.18 -7.38 -14.57
N HIS A 89 -7.10 -6.61 -13.98
CA HIS A 89 -8.44 -6.42 -14.51
C HIS A 89 -8.43 -5.62 -15.81
N GLU A 90 -7.70 -4.52 -15.87
CA GLU A 90 -7.61 -3.68 -17.06
C GLU A 90 -6.90 -4.37 -18.23
N LEU A 91 -5.96 -5.28 -17.97
CA LEU A 91 -5.31 -6.11 -18.99
C LEU A 91 -6.18 -7.28 -19.48
N ARG A 92 -7.06 -7.84 -18.62
CA ARG A 92 -7.88 -8.99 -18.99
C ARG A 92 -8.88 -8.68 -20.11
N THR A 93 -9.46 -7.49 -20.10
CA THR A 93 -10.45 -7.04 -21.08
C THR A 93 -9.88 -7.01 -22.52
N PRO A 94 -8.79 -6.27 -22.83
CA PRO A 94 -8.21 -6.26 -24.16
C PRO A 94 -7.70 -7.63 -24.60
N LEU A 95 -7.12 -8.42 -23.68
CA LEU A 95 -6.71 -9.80 -23.98
C LEU A 95 -7.89 -10.70 -24.38
N THR A 96 -9.03 -10.54 -23.71
CA THR A 96 -10.26 -11.28 -24.04
C THR A 96 -10.79 -10.87 -25.42
N SER A 97 -10.78 -9.58 -25.73
CA SER A 97 -11.16 -9.08 -27.08
C SER A 97 -10.24 -9.63 -28.16
N ILE A 98 -8.91 -9.61 -27.95
CA ILE A 98 -7.93 -10.18 -28.89
C ILE A 98 -8.26 -11.65 -29.15
N ARG A 99 -8.47 -12.43 -28.09
CA ARG A 99 -8.84 -13.84 -28.21
C ARG A 99 -10.12 -14.02 -29.04
N LEU A 100 -11.17 -13.27 -28.74
CA LEU A 100 -12.45 -13.31 -29.47
C LEU A 100 -12.28 -13.01 -30.96
N PHE A 101 -11.50 -11.99 -31.31
CA PHE A 101 -11.23 -11.66 -32.71
C PHE A 101 -10.38 -12.73 -33.41
N THR A 102 -9.40 -13.34 -32.72
CA THR A 102 -8.65 -14.47 -33.30
C THR A 102 -9.52 -15.70 -33.52
N GLU A 103 -10.43 -16.03 -32.59
CA GLU A 103 -11.40 -17.11 -32.74
C GLU A 103 -12.36 -16.84 -33.90
N THR A 104 -12.84 -15.59 -34.03
CA THR A 104 -13.71 -15.17 -35.13
C THR A 104 -12.99 -15.24 -36.48
N LEU A 105 -11.73 -14.84 -36.54
CA LEU A 105 -10.90 -14.91 -37.76
C LEU A 105 -10.72 -16.37 -38.21
N ALA A 106 -10.54 -17.29 -37.25
CA ALA A 106 -10.42 -18.73 -37.56
C ALA A 106 -11.73 -19.32 -38.12
N LEU A 107 -12.89 -18.86 -37.63
CA LEU A 107 -14.20 -19.33 -38.05
C LEU A 107 -14.67 -18.74 -39.40
N ARG A 108 -14.27 -17.51 -39.72
CA ARG A 108 -14.70 -16.76 -40.93
C ARG A 108 -13.65 -16.70 -42.03
N ARG A 109 -12.78 -17.69 -42.08
CA ARG A 109 -11.70 -17.77 -43.06
C ARG A 109 -12.25 -17.73 -44.49
N GLY A 110 -11.73 -16.82 -45.32
CA GLY A 110 -12.15 -16.62 -46.71
C GLY A 110 -13.18 -15.51 -46.92
N ASP A 111 -13.72 -14.91 -45.86
CA ASP A 111 -14.46 -13.65 -45.92
C ASP A 111 -13.51 -12.47 -45.70
N VAL A 112 -13.06 -11.87 -46.81
CA VAL A 112 -12.05 -10.80 -46.81
C VAL A 112 -12.50 -9.58 -45.98
N GLU A 113 -13.80 -9.26 -45.97
CA GLU A 113 -14.31 -8.09 -45.27
C GLU A 113 -14.33 -8.33 -43.74
N ALA A 114 -14.75 -9.53 -43.32
CA ALA A 114 -14.68 -9.93 -41.91
C ALA A 114 -13.24 -10.08 -41.41
N GLU A 115 -12.33 -10.62 -42.23
CA GLU A 115 -10.91 -10.74 -41.91
C GLU A 115 -10.26 -9.37 -41.69
N ASN A 116 -10.46 -8.43 -42.62
CA ASN A 116 -9.95 -7.07 -42.50
C ASN A 116 -10.48 -6.37 -41.24
N THR A 117 -11.76 -6.56 -40.90
CA THR A 117 -12.37 -5.99 -39.70
C THR A 117 -11.74 -6.56 -38.42
N CYS A 118 -11.53 -7.87 -38.35
CA CYS A 118 -10.89 -8.52 -37.21
C CYS A 118 -9.42 -8.12 -37.06
N ILE A 119 -8.66 -8.06 -38.17
CA ILE A 119 -7.27 -7.62 -38.17
C ILE A 119 -7.16 -6.17 -37.67
N ALA A 120 -8.03 -5.28 -38.14
CA ALA A 120 -8.06 -3.90 -37.66
C ALA A 120 -8.40 -3.81 -36.16
N ALA A 121 -9.32 -4.64 -35.67
CA ALA A 121 -9.66 -4.69 -34.26
C ALA A 121 -8.50 -5.23 -33.39
N LEU A 122 -7.82 -6.29 -33.85
CA LEU A 122 -6.63 -6.84 -33.19
C LEU A 122 -5.51 -5.81 -33.08
N ALA A 123 -5.26 -5.04 -34.14
CA ALA A 123 -4.25 -3.97 -34.14
C ALA A 123 -4.59 -2.89 -33.10
N ARG A 124 -5.85 -2.46 -33.02
CA ARG A 124 -6.30 -1.46 -32.03
C ARG A 124 -6.14 -1.96 -30.59
N GLU A 125 -6.61 -3.17 -30.29
CA GLU A 125 -6.50 -3.71 -28.93
C GLU A 125 -5.04 -3.98 -28.52
N SER A 126 -4.20 -4.41 -29.46
CA SER A 126 -2.76 -4.58 -29.21
C SER A 126 -2.09 -3.24 -28.90
N SER A 127 -2.39 -2.19 -29.67
CA SER A 127 -1.87 -0.83 -29.41
C SER A 127 -2.34 -0.30 -28.05
N ARG A 128 -3.62 -0.51 -27.70
CA ARG A 128 -4.17 -0.10 -26.40
C ARG A 128 -3.50 -0.82 -25.23
N LEU A 129 -3.20 -2.11 -25.40
CA LEU A 129 -2.50 -2.92 -24.40
C LEU A 129 -1.05 -2.46 -24.24
N GLN A 130 -0.38 -2.11 -25.34
CA GLN A 130 0.96 -1.51 -25.34
C GLN A 130 0.97 -0.20 -24.53
N GLU A 131 0.06 0.73 -24.82
CA GLU A 131 -0.05 1.98 -24.05
C GLU A 131 -0.32 1.76 -22.57
N LEU A 132 -1.11 0.74 -22.22
CA LEU A 132 -1.39 0.42 -20.83
C LEU A 132 -0.11 -0.07 -20.13
N ILE A 133 0.68 -0.92 -20.78
CA ILE A 133 1.98 -1.37 -20.28
C ILE A 133 2.95 -0.19 -20.13
N ASP A 134 3.02 0.69 -21.13
CA ASP A 134 3.92 1.85 -21.10
C ASP A 134 3.58 2.79 -19.93
N ARG A 135 2.28 3.07 -19.70
CA ARG A 135 1.82 3.84 -18.54
C ARG A 135 2.23 3.19 -17.21
N LEU A 136 2.22 1.86 -17.13
CA LEU A 136 2.63 1.13 -15.93
C LEU A 136 4.14 1.20 -15.69
N LEU A 137 4.93 1.06 -16.75
CA LEU A 137 6.39 1.18 -16.70
C LEU A 137 6.81 2.61 -16.34
N ASP A 138 6.16 3.62 -16.90
CA ASP A 138 6.37 5.02 -16.58
C ASP A 138 6.07 5.31 -15.11
N TRP A 139 4.98 4.75 -14.58
CA TRP A 139 4.64 4.88 -13.18
C TRP A 139 5.68 4.21 -12.26
N GLY A 140 6.14 3.01 -12.59
CA GLY A 140 7.22 2.35 -11.84
C GLY A 140 8.55 3.13 -11.86
N ARG A 141 8.86 3.79 -12.98
CA ARG A 141 10.02 4.71 -13.08
C ARG A 141 9.86 5.97 -12.21
N MET A 142 8.63 6.46 -12.04
CA MET A 142 8.33 7.58 -11.15
C MET A 142 8.45 7.18 -9.67
N GLU A 143 7.89 6.04 -9.25
CA GLU A 143 7.97 5.58 -7.85
C GLU A 143 9.41 5.27 -7.40
N SER A 144 10.24 4.74 -8.31
CA SER A 144 11.64 4.43 -8.02
C SER A 144 12.56 5.66 -7.94
N GLY A 145 12.03 6.86 -8.16
CA GLY A 145 12.82 8.11 -8.15
C GLY A 145 13.83 8.21 -9.30
N MET A 146 13.72 7.36 -10.32
CA MET A 146 14.67 7.27 -11.43
C MET A 146 14.41 8.29 -12.55
N ARG A 147 13.38 9.15 -12.44
CA ARG A 147 13.17 10.24 -13.40
C ARG A 147 14.08 11.42 -13.07
N GLU A 148 15.07 11.64 -13.91
CA GLU A 148 15.90 12.84 -13.89
C GLU A 148 15.10 14.00 -14.51
N PHE A 149 14.60 14.90 -13.67
CA PHE A 149 13.90 16.09 -14.13
C PHE A 149 14.91 17.15 -14.57
N VAL A 150 15.00 17.39 -15.87
CA VAL A 150 15.81 18.48 -16.42
C VAL A 150 15.00 19.77 -16.35
N MET A 151 15.16 20.50 -15.24
CA MET A 151 14.55 21.81 -15.07
C MET A 151 15.23 22.84 -15.98
N ARG A 152 14.45 23.57 -16.77
CA ARG A 152 14.92 24.68 -17.61
C ARG A 152 13.96 25.85 -17.54
N GLU A 153 14.49 27.07 -17.48
CA GLU A 153 13.69 28.28 -17.68
C GLU A 153 13.03 28.21 -19.07
N THR A 154 11.70 28.22 -19.09
CA THR A 154 10.91 28.15 -20.30
C THR A 154 9.77 29.16 -20.21
N ASP A 155 9.56 29.93 -21.28
CA ASP A 155 8.43 30.86 -21.35
C ASP A 155 7.12 30.07 -21.46
N LEU A 156 6.25 30.20 -20.46
CA LEU A 156 4.92 29.59 -20.43
C LEU A 156 4.07 29.94 -21.66
N ARG A 157 4.23 31.14 -22.24
CA ARG A 157 3.49 31.55 -23.44
C ARG A 157 3.86 30.68 -24.65
N SER A 158 5.12 30.26 -24.73
CA SER A 158 5.60 29.39 -25.82
C SER A 158 5.06 27.96 -25.77
N ILE A 159 4.64 27.49 -24.57
CA ILE A 159 4.10 26.14 -24.37
C ILE A 159 2.60 26.07 -24.73
N ILE A 160 1.85 27.14 -24.47
CA ILE A 160 0.38 27.15 -24.65
C ILE A 160 -0.02 27.34 -26.12
N GLN A 161 0.89 27.86 -26.96
CA GLN A 161 0.64 28.18 -28.36
C GLN A 161 1.15 27.12 -29.36
N ALA A 162 1.75 26.03 -28.87
CA ALA A 162 2.22 24.90 -29.66
C ALA A 162 1.19 23.76 -29.67
#